data_AF-A0A1G7NXI3-F1
#
_entry.id   AF-A0A1G7NXI3-F1
#
_cell.length_a   1.000
_cell.length_b   1.000
_cell.length_c   1.000
_cell.angle_alpha   90.00
_cell.angle_beta   90.00
_cell.angle_gamma   90.00
#
_symmetry.space_group_name_H-M   'P 1'
#
loop_
_entity.id
_entity.type
_entity.pdbx_description
1 polymer ?
#
loop_
_entity_poly.entity_id
_entity_poly.type
_entity_poly.pdbx_seq_one_letter_code
_entity_poly.pdbx_strand_id
1 'polypeptide(L)'
;MARTLNLVLGLALQRNAQLRDPRLAELAAHTWQRARRSAELARWLALELKLDAELCYTAGLLHNLGELALLRSLQDWQEAGGELSNEQIDDAMQRRSASFGSALRIRWRLPFGLRELIAALYSLGSGVFSREALVLNLTGLLLALPSNELPASLAEARSVRMLRLDLALLERVPVELYQAS
;
A
#
# COMPACT_ATOMS: atom_id res chain seq x y z
N MET A 1 6.96 -1.40 20.67
CA MET A 1 6.59 -0.06 20.15
C MET A 1 5.91 -0.13 18.77
N ALA A 2 6.34 -0.97 17.81
CA ALA A 2 5.71 -1.07 16.48
C ALA A 2 4.20 -1.48 16.51
N ARG A 3 3.80 -2.41 17.39
CA ARG A 3 2.39 -2.82 17.53
C ARG A 3 1.44 -1.69 17.88
N THR A 4 1.85 -0.76 18.75
CA THR A 4 1.02 0.37 19.17
C THR A 4 0.82 1.37 18.05
N LEU A 5 1.87 1.62 17.24
CA LEU A 5 1.76 2.49 16.07
C LEU A 5 0.83 1.88 15.01
N ASN A 6 0.94 0.59 14.74
CA ASN A 6 0.06 -0.11 13.78
C ASN A 6 -1.41 -0.11 14.24
N LEU A 7 -1.66 -0.26 15.54
CA LEU A 7 -3.01 -0.16 16.12
C LEU A 7 -3.57 1.27 16.07
N VAL A 8 -2.79 2.28 16.44
CA VAL A 8 -3.23 3.69 16.41
C VAL A 8 -3.47 4.15 14.98
N LEU A 9 -2.64 3.72 14.02
CA LEU A 9 -2.84 3.99 12.60
C LEU A 9 -4.03 3.22 12.04
N GLY A 10 -4.19 1.94 12.36
CA GLY A 10 -5.37 1.16 11.99
C GLY A 10 -6.67 1.76 12.53
N LEU A 11 -6.68 2.25 13.77
CA LEU A 11 -7.83 2.91 14.39
C LEU A 11 -8.10 4.30 13.80
N ALA A 12 -7.05 5.07 13.47
CA ALA A 12 -7.19 6.34 12.77
C ALA A 12 -7.74 6.15 11.34
N LEU A 13 -7.32 5.07 10.66
CA LEU A 13 -7.80 4.71 9.33
C LEU A 13 -9.24 4.21 9.35
N GLN A 14 -9.63 3.41 10.36
CA GLN A 14 -11.01 3.00 10.58
C GLN A 14 -11.94 4.19 10.87
N ARG A 15 -11.47 5.17 11.66
CA ARG A 15 -12.22 6.43 11.87
C ARG A 15 -12.27 7.30 10.61
N ASN A 16 -11.23 7.32 9.79
CA ASN A 16 -11.22 8.02 8.50
C ASN A 16 -12.10 7.34 7.44
N ALA A 17 -12.48 6.07 7.60
CA ALA A 17 -13.35 5.37 6.67
C ALA A 17 -14.86 5.68 6.86
N GLN A 18 -15.26 6.33 7.95
CA GLN A 18 -16.63 6.83 8.14
C GLN A 18 -16.75 8.24 7.55
N LEU A 19 -16.58 8.34 6.24
CA LEU A 19 -16.87 9.58 5.51
C LEU A 19 -18.38 9.68 5.28
N ARG A 20 -18.92 10.90 5.36
CA ARG A 20 -20.36 11.18 5.23
C ARG A 20 -20.79 11.32 3.78
N ASP A 21 -19.93 11.90 2.95
CA ASP A 21 -20.14 11.94 1.51
C ASP A 21 -19.96 10.52 0.96
N PRO A 22 -20.99 9.95 0.31
CA PRO A 22 -20.97 8.56 -0.14
C PRO A 22 -19.86 8.30 -1.19
N ARG A 23 -19.52 9.30 -2.01
CA ARG A 23 -18.47 9.18 -3.04
C ARG A 23 -17.11 9.07 -2.38
N LEU A 24 -16.86 9.90 -1.37
CA LEU A 24 -15.61 9.85 -0.60
C LEU A 24 -15.53 8.55 0.22
N ALA A 25 -16.65 8.10 0.80
CA ALA A 25 -16.72 6.86 1.56
C ALA A 25 -16.41 5.63 0.70
N GLU A 26 -16.95 5.56 -0.51
CA GLU A 26 -16.66 4.51 -1.49
C GLU A 26 -15.16 4.48 -1.85
N LEU A 27 -14.59 5.64 -2.21
CA LEU A 27 -13.14 5.76 -2.48
C LEU A 27 -12.30 5.33 -1.27
N ALA A 28 -12.69 5.73 -0.05
CA ALA A 28 -11.97 5.37 1.17
C ALA A 28 -12.03 3.85 1.42
N ALA A 29 -13.17 3.21 1.18
CA ALA A 29 -13.32 1.77 1.30
C ALA A 29 -12.40 1.02 0.31
N HIS A 30 -12.38 1.44 -0.96
CA HIS A 30 -11.50 0.86 -1.96
C HIS A 30 -10.02 1.04 -1.63
N THR A 31 -9.61 2.25 -1.23
CA THR A 31 -8.24 2.54 -0.83
C THR A 31 -7.83 1.75 0.41
N TRP A 32 -8.72 1.59 1.39
CA TRP A 32 -8.46 0.75 2.56
C TRP A 32 -8.31 -0.74 2.20
N GLN A 33 -9.16 -1.26 1.32
CA GLN A 33 -9.05 -2.64 0.84
C GLN A 33 -7.73 -2.88 0.10
N ARG A 34 -7.25 -1.91 -0.70
CA ARG A 34 -5.92 -1.95 -1.33
C ARG A 34 -4.79 -1.98 -0.29
N ALA A 35 -4.89 -1.15 0.76
CA ALA A 35 -3.92 -1.11 1.85
C ALA A 35 -3.81 -2.46 2.56
N ARG A 36 -4.97 -3.04 2.89
CA ARG A 36 -5.05 -4.33 3.58
C ARG A 36 -4.48 -5.47 2.74
N ARG A 37 -4.85 -5.56 1.46
CA ARG A 37 -4.32 -6.61 0.56
C ARG A 37 -2.81 -6.52 0.41
N SER A 38 -2.28 -5.30 0.22
CA SER A 38 -0.83 -5.07 0.17
C SER A 38 -0.14 -5.51 1.46
N ALA A 39 -0.70 -5.18 2.62
CA ALA A 39 -0.16 -5.60 3.91
C ALA A 39 -0.16 -7.13 4.07
N GLU A 40 -1.28 -7.79 3.75
CA GLU A 40 -1.45 -9.25 3.88
C GLU A 40 -0.51 -10.00 2.92
N LEU A 41 -0.41 -9.56 1.66
CA LEU A 41 0.49 -10.16 0.68
C LEU A 41 1.97 -9.96 1.04
N ALA A 42 2.37 -8.75 1.42
CA ALA A 42 3.74 -8.47 1.85
C ALA A 42 4.14 -9.30 3.08
N ARG A 43 3.21 -9.47 4.02
CA ARG A 43 3.40 -10.33 5.19
C ARG A 43 3.56 -11.80 4.79
N TRP A 44 2.71 -12.30 3.91
CA TRP A 44 2.77 -13.69 3.44
C TRP A 44 4.11 -13.98 2.76
N LEU A 45 4.54 -13.14 1.82
CA LEU A 45 5.83 -13.27 1.15
C LEU A 45 7.01 -13.22 2.13
N ALA A 46 6.96 -12.30 3.10
CA ALA A 46 8.01 -12.19 4.11
C ALA A 46 8.09 -13.44 5.00
N LEU A 47 6.95 -14.06 5.35
CA LEU A 47 6.91 -15.31 6.11
C LEU A 47 7.52 -16.48 5.33
N GLU A 48 7.13 -16.66 4.06
CA GLU A 48 7.70 -17.70 3.20
C GLU A 48 9.23 -17.56 3.04
N LEU A 49 9.72 -16.32 3.08
CA LEU A 49 11.13 -15.99 2.92
C LEU A 49 11.90 -15.84 4.23
N LYS A 50 11.25 -16.05 5.38
CA LYS A 50 11.82 -15.92 6.74
C LYS A 50 12.43 -14.54 7.00
N LEU A 51 11.73 -13.49 6.57
CA LEU A 51 12.09 -12.08 6.75
C LEU A 51 11.23 -11.41 7.84
N ASP A 52 11.44 -10.12 8.07
CA ASP A 52 10.62 -9.34 9.01
C ASP A 52 9.20 -9.10 8.45
N ALA A 53 8.30 -10.04 8.76
CA ALA A 53 6.92 -10.00 8.30
C ALA A 53 6.10 -8.84 8.88
N GLU A 54 6.41 -8.39 10.10
CA GLU A 54 5.72 -7.26 10.71
C GLU A 54 6.13 -5.94 10.05
N LEU A 55 7.42 -5.80 9.71
CA LEU A 55 7.91 -4.64 8.96
C LEU A 55 7.32 -4.60 7.55
N CYS A 56 7.28 -5.73 6.83
CA CYS A 56 6.67 -5.81 5.51
C CYS A 56 5.16 -5.54 5.54
N TYR A 57 4.45 -6.10 6.52
CA TYR A 57 3.02 -5.81 6.75
C TYR A 57 2.80 -4.31 6.96
N THR A 58 3.62 -3.68 7.81
CA THR A 58 3.53 -2.25 8.12
C THR A 58 3.78 -1.40 6.89
N ALA A 59 4.80 -1.72 6.08
CA ALA A 59 5.08 -1.01 4.84
C ALA A 59 3.93 -1.14 3.84
N GLY A 60 3.40 -2.35 3.64
CA GLY A 60 2.24 -2.60 2.78
C GLY A 60 0.98 -1.86 3.24
N LEU A 61 0.72 -1.81 4.56
CA LEU A 61 -0.44 -1.12 5.11
C LEU A 61 -0.36 0.41 4.92
N LEU A 62 0.84 0.99 5.02
CA LEU A 62 1.03 2.44 5.02
C LEU A 62 1.29 3.04 3.63
N HIS A 63 1.35 2.20 2.59
CA HIS A 63 1.79 2.65 1.27
C HIS A 63 0.88 3.75 0.68
N ASN A 64 -0.45 3.59 0.77
CA ASN A 64 -1.44 4.50 0.20
C ASN A 64 -2.14 5.39 1.25
N LEU A 65 -1.56 5.49 2.44
CA LEU A 65 -2.08 6.31 3.54
C LEU A 65 -2.34 7.78 3.15
N GLY A 66 -1.55 8.32 2.23
CA GLY A 66 -1.75 9.68 1.69
C GLY A 66 -3.10 9.87 1.01
N GLU A 67 -3.59 8.84 0.31
CA GLU A 67 -4.92 8.85 -0.33
C GLU A 67 -6.03 8.89 0.74
N LEU A 68 -5.94 8.07 1.80
CA LEU A 68 -6.92 8.05 2.88
C LEU A 68 -6.97 9.38 3.65
N ALA A 69 -5.81 9.99 3.89
CA ALA A 69 -5.74 11.27 4.57
C ALA A 69 -6.23 12.44 3.69
N LEU A 70 -6.02 12.36 2.37
CA LEU A 70 -6.59 13.31 1.42
C LEU A 70 -8.13 13.22 1.41
N LEU A 71 -8.69 12.01 1.34
CA LEU A 71 -10.15 11.80 1.38
C LEU A 71 -10.79 12.37 2.65
N ARG A 72 -10.15 12.19 3.82
CA ARG A 72 -10.59 12.84 5.06
C ARG A 72 -10.56 14.37 4.96
N SER A 73 -9.50 14.92 4.36
CA SER A 73 -9.36 16.38 4.19
C SER A 73 -10.43 16.95 3.26
N LEU A 74 -10.83 16.20 2.22
CA LEU A 74 -11.95 16.57 1.34
C LEU A 74 -13.29 16.55 2.08
N GLN A 75 -13.51 15.56 2.94
CA GLN A 75 -14.70 15.52 3.79
C GLN A 75 -14.73 16.69 4.80
N ASP A 76 -13.59 17.02 5.42
CA ASP A 76 -13.48 18.16 6.33
C ASP A 76 -13.80 19.48 5.62
N TRP A 77 -13.38 19.62 4.35
CA TRP A 77 -13.73 20.77 3.51
C TRP A 77 -15.25 20.86 3.27
N GLN A 78 -15.92 19.75 2.98
CA GLN A 78 -17.38 19.74 2.82
C GLN A 78 -18.12 20.06 4.13
N GLU A 79 -17.65 19.51 5.25
CA GLU A 79 -18.21 19.80 6.57
C GLU A 79 -18.04 21.27 6.98
N ALA A 80 -17.03 21.96 6.43
CA ALA A 80 -16.83 23.40 6.58
C ALA A 80 -17.68 24.26 5.62
N GLY A 81 -18.58 23.66 4.83
CA GLY A 81 -19.46 24.34 3.88
C GLY A 81 -18.90 24.45 2.45
N GLY A 82 -17.78 23.79 2.16
CA GLY A 82 -17.25 23.69 0.82
C GLY A 82 -18.06 22.73 -0.06
N GLU A 83 -18.09 23.00 -1.37
CA GLU A 83 -18.69 22.09 -2.35
C GLU A 83 -17.61 21.34 -3.13
N LEU A 84 -17.89 20.08 -3.49
CA LEU A 84 -17.02 19.23 -4.29
C LEU A 84 -17.82 18.51 -5.37
N SER A 85 -17.49 18.78 -6.63
CA SER A 85 -17.94 17.99 -7.78
C SER A 85 -17.15 16.68 -7.90
N ASN A 86 -17.67 15.72 -8.67
CA ASN A 86 -16.95 14.46 -8.94
C ASN A 86 -15.59 14.74 -9.62
N GLU A 87 -15.57 15.66 -10.59
CA GLU A 87 -14.34 16.05 -11.29
C GLU A 87 -13.28 16.63 -10.34
N GLN A 88 -13.69 17.43 -9.35
CA GLN A 88 -12.78 17.98 -8.34
C GLN A 88 -12.23 16.90 -7.40
N ILE A 89 -13.05 15.91 -7.06
CA ILE A 89 -12.62 14.75 -6.25
C ILE A 89 -11.59 13.94 -7.04
N ASP A 90 -11.90 13.60 -8.30
CA ASP A 90 -11.01 12.83 -9.17
C ASP A 90 -9.68 13.56 -9.42
N ASP A 91 -9.73 14.86 -9.70
CA ASP A 91 -8.55 15.70 -9.90
C ASP A 91 -7.66 15.73 -8.65
N ALA A 92 -8.28 15.91 -7.47
CA ALA A 92 -7.56 15.89 -6.21
C ALA A 92 -6.88 14.53 -5.98
N MET A 93 -7.60 13.42 -6.20
CA MET A 93 -7.07 12.07 -6.02
C MET A 93 -5.90 11.78 -6.97
N GLN A 94 -6.00 12.18 -8.23
CA GLN A 94 -4.94 11.97 -9.22
C GLN A 94 -3.70 12.85 -8.97
N ARG A 95 -3.89 14.14 -8.67
CA ARG A 95 -2.79 15.11 -8.63
C ARG A 95 -2.16 15.30 -7.25
N ARG A 96 -2.89 14.99 -6.17
CA ARG A 96 -2.48 15.38 -4.80
C ARG A 96 -2.13 14.20 -3.90
N SER A 97 -2.61 12.98 -4.19
CA SER A 97 -2.39 11.80 -3.34
C SER A 97 -0.92 11.51 -3.04
N ALA A 98 -0.06 11.53 -4.05
CA ALA A 98 1.38 11.23 -3.89
C ALA A 98 2.11 12.27 -3.04
N SER A 99 1.88 13.57 -3.31
CA SER A 99 2.49 14.67 -2.55
C SER A 99 1.99 14.71 -1.10
N PHE A 100 0.70 14.45 -0.89
CA PHE A 100 0.09 14.34 0.44
C PHE A 100 0.71 13.19 1.24
N GLY A 101 0.85 12.01 0.62
CA GLY A 101 1.51 10.86 1.24
C GLY A 101 2.96 11.15 1.63
N SER A 102 3.72 11.84 0.77
CA SER A 102 5.09 12.24 1.08
C SER A 102 5.16 13.17 2.30
N ALA A 103 4.33 14.23 2.32
CA ALA A 103 4.27 15.18 3.43
C ALA A 103 3.87 14.51 4.75
N LEU A 104 2.89 13.59 4.71
CA LEU A 104 2.41 12.89 5.89
C LEU A 104 3.49 11.99 6.52
N ARG A 105 4.26 11.26 5.69
CA ARG A 105 5.36 10.40 6.16
C ARG A 105 6.47 11.20 6.84
N ILE A 106 6.72 12.44 6.38
CA ILE A 106 7.66 13.37 7.03
C ILE A 106 7.08 13.86 8.36
N ARG A 107 5.81 14.31 8.38
CA ARG A 107 5.15 14.84 9.58
C ARG A 107 5.05 13.79 10.69
N TRP A 108 4.78 12.54 10.34
CA TRP A 108 4.74 11.42 11.29
C TRP A 108 6.11 10.86 11.64
N ARG A 109 7.18 11.43 11.09
CA ARG A 109 8.57 11.04 11.33
C ARG A 109 8.79 9.54 11.13
N LEU A 110 8.21 8.99 10.06
CA LEU A 110 8.40 7.57 9.78
C LEU A 110 9.90 7.24 9.64
N PRO A 111 10.37 6.15 10.28
CA PRO A 111 11.76 5.72 10.16
C PRO A 111 12.19 5.64 8.69
N PHE A 112 13.43 6.03 8.41
CA PHE A 112 13.96 6.04 7.04
C PHE A 112 13.77 4.69 6.34
N GLY A 113 14.14 3.58 7.00
CA GLY A 113 13.96 2.24 6.43
C GLY A 113 12.49 1.91 6.07
N LEU A 114 11.52 2.34 6.89
CA LEU A 114 10.10 2.13 6.56
C LEU A 114 9.67 2.95 5.33
N ARG A 115 10.19 4.18 5.19
CA ARG A 115 9.94 5.01 4.00
C ARG A 115 10.55 4.39 2.73
N GLU A 116 11.73 3.79 2.84
CA GLU A 116 12.36 3.06 1.74
C GLU A 116 11.55 1.83 1.33
N LEU A 117 11.04 1.05 2.28
CA LEU A 117 10.18 -0.10 1.97
C LEU A 117 8.87 0.30 1.30
N ILE A 118 8.25 1.40 1.76
CA ILE A 118 7.06 1.95 1.11
C ILE A 118 7.38 2.37 -0.33
N ALA A 119 8.53 3.00 -0.57
CA ALA A 119 8.95 3.37 -1.93
C ALA A 119 9.22 2.14 -2.81
N ALA A 120 9.83 1.10 -2.24
CA ALA A 120 10.16 -0.14 -2.94
C ALA A 120 8.93 -0.87 -3.50
N LEU A 121 7.76 -0.71 -2.87
CA LEU A 121 6.49 -1.23 -3.38
C LEU A 121 6.21 -0.74 -4.81
N TYR A 122 6.56 0.51 -5.12
CA TYR A 122 6.29 1.10 -6.44
C TYR A 122 7.44 0.91 -7.42
N SER A 123 8.69 1.02 -6.95
CA SER A 123 9.86 0.84 -7.80
C SER A 123 11.12 0.55 -6.99
N LEU A 124 12.01 -0.25 -7.57
CA LEU A 124 13.38 -0.40 -7.09
C LEU A 124 14.26 0.66 -7.75
N GLY A 125 15.02 1.41 -6.95
CA GLY A 125 16.03 2.35 -7.46
C GLY A 125 17.23 1.66 -8.14
N SER A 126 18.37 2.33 -8.20
CA SER A 126 19.64 1.78 -8.71
C SER A 126 20.59 1.26 -7.61
N GLY A 127 20.26 1.44 -6.32
CA GLY A 127 21.13 1.14 -5.18
C GLY A 127 21.07 -0.30 -4.65
N VAL A 128 21.60 -0.49 -3.44
CA VAL A 128 21.53 -1.74 -2.67
C VAL A 128 20.16 -1.82 -1.99
N PHE A 129 19.51 -2.98 -2.07
CA PHE A 129 18.19 -3.22 -1.46
C PHE A 129 18.31 -4.22 -0.33
N SER A 130 17.54 -3.99 0.74
CA SER A 130 17.23 -5.06 1.69
C SER A 130 16.37 -6.13 1.01
N ARG A 131 16.34 -7.33 1.58
CA ARG A 131 15.46 -8.39 1.07
C ARG A 131 13.99 -8.01 1.23
N GLU A 132 13.65 -7.28 2.29
CA GLU A 132 12.33 -6.72 2.54
C GLU A 132 11.92 -5.75 1.42
N ALA A 133 12.84 -4.90 0.94
CA ALA A 133 12.54 -3.99 -0.18
C ALA A 133 12.21 -4.77 -1.47
N LEU A 134 12.92 -5.87 -1.74
CA LEU A 134 12.60 -6.75 -2.86
C LEU A 134 11.24 -7.44 -2.68
N VAL A 135 10.87 -7.82 -1.44
CA VAL A 135 9.53 -8.37 -1.13
C VAL A 135 8.44 -7.33 -1.39
N LEU A 136 8.62 -6.09 -0.95
CA LEU A 136 7.64 -5.04 -1.22
C LEU A 136 7.53 -4.78 -2.72
N ASN A 137 8.64 -4.77 -3.45
CA ASN A 137 8.56 -4.62 -4.89
C ASN A 137 7.81 -5.78 -5.58
N LEU A 138 8.07 -7.02 -5.18
CA LEU A 138 7.31 -8.17 -5.68
C LEU A 138 5.82 -8.07 -5.32
N THR A 139 5.50 -7.60 -4.10
CA THR A 139 4.11 -7.32 -3.67
C THR A 139 3.44 -6.35 -4.63
N GLY A 140 4.10 -5.24 -4.99
CA GLY A 140 3.59 -4.27 -5.94
C GLY A 140 3.35 -4.85 -7.34
N LEU A 141 4.28 -5.67 -7.84
CA LEU A 141 4.14 -6.35 -9.13
C LEU A 141 2.97 -7.35 -9.13
N LEU A 142 2.83 -8.15 -8.06
CA LEU A 142 1.74 -9.10 -7.93
C LEU A 142 0.37 -8.42 -7.87
N LEU A 143 0.25 -7.31 -7.14
CA LEU A 143 -1.00 -6.53 -7.09
C LEU A 143 -1.36 -5.82 -8.41
N ALA A 144 -0.36 -5.63 -9.28
CA ALA A 144 -0.53 -5.03 -10.59
C ALA A 144 -0.71 -6.07 -11.72
N LEU A 145 -0.65 -7.36 -11.41
CA LEU A 145 -0.86 -8.43 -12.39
C LEU A 145 -2.27 -8.35 -12.97
N PRO A 146 -2.42 -8.36 -14.30
CA PRO A 146 -3.71 -8.55 -14.94
C PRO A 146 -4.37 -9.87 -14.52
N SER A 147 -5.70 -9.92 -14.45
CA SER A 147 -6.44 -11.11 -13.98
C SER A 147 -6.22 -12.36 -14.85
N ASN A 148 -5.75 -12.20 -16.09
CA ASN A 148 -5.43 -13.27 -17.03
C ASN A 148 -3.98 -13.75 -16.94
N GLU A 149 -3.14 -13.15 -16.10
CA GLU A 149 -1.75 -13.54 -15.88
C GLU A 149 -1.56 -14.24 -14.54
N LEU A 150 -0.59 -15.16 -14.51
CA LEU A 150 -0.23 -15.93 -13.33
C LEU A 150 1.01 -15.33 -12.66
N PRO A 151 1.19 -15.43 -11.33
CA PRO A 151 2.40 -15.01 -10.62
C PRO A 151 3.71 -15.52 -11.24
N ALA A 152 3.67 -16.71 -11.86
CA ALA A 152 4.78 -17.31 -12.59
C ALA A 152 5.31 -16.45 -13.75
N SER A 153 4.50 -15.56 -14.34
CA SER A 153 4.96 -14.64 -15.40
C SER A 153 6.00 -13.63 -14.90
N LEU A 154 6.08 -13.43 -13.57
CA LEU A 154 7.05 -12.55 -12.93
C LEU A 154 8.44 -13.19 -12.72
N ALA A 155 8.70 -14.40 -13.23
CA ALA A 155 9.97 -15.12 -13.04
C ALA A 155 11.22 -14.26 -13.32
N GLU A 156 11.17 -13.42 -14.37
CA GLU A 156 12.29 -12.56 -14.78
C GLU A 156 12.33 -11.20 -14.08
N ALA A 157 11.33 -10.90 -13.25
CA ALA A 157 11.28 -9.65 -12.51
C ALA A 157 12.52 -9.49 -11.61
N ARG A 158 13.04 -8.26 -11.53
CA ARG A 158 14.28 -7.96 -10.81
C ARG A 158 14.22 -8.43 -9.34
N SER A 159 13.09 -8.21 -8.66
CA SER A 159 12.87 -8.65 -7.28
C SER A 159 12.94 -10.17 -7.13
N VAL A 160 12.30 -10.91 -8.04
CA VAL A 160 12.32 -12.38 -8.08
C VAL A 160 13.73 -12.92 -8.28
N ARG A 161 14.44 -12.42 -9.29
CA ARG A 161 15.82 -12.83 -9.59
C ARG A 161 16.79 -12.52 -8.44
N MET A 162 16.67 -11.34 -7.82
CA MET A 162 17.55 -10.93 -6.71
C MET A 162 17.25 -11.68 -5.41
N LEU A 163 15.99 -12.04 -5.17
CA LEU A 163 15.59 -12.89 -4.04
C LEU A 163 15.92 -14.37 -4.28
N ARG A 164 16.24 -14.76 -5.53
CA ARG A 164 16.46 -16.14 -5.96
C ARG A 164 15.25 -17.03 -5.64
N LEU A 165 14.06 -16.52 -5.94
CA LEU A 165 12.82 -17.26 -5.68
C LEU A 165 12.68 -18.43 -6.65
N ASP A 166 12.21 -19.55 -6.10
CA ASP A 166 11.72 -20.66 -6.90
C ASP A 166 10.35 -20.29 -7.49
N LEU A 167 10.11 -20.71 -8.74
CA LEU A 167 8.81 -20.58 -9.40
C LEU A 167 7.70 -21.25 -8.58
N ALA A 168 8.02 -22.35 -7.90
CA ALA A 168 7.08 -23.04 -7.01
C ALA A 168 6.59 -22.16 -5.84
N LEU A 169 7.35 -21.14 -5.42
CA LEU A 169 6.86 -20.18 -4.42
C LEU A 169 5.85 -19.20 -5.05
N LEU A 170 6.10 -18.74 -6.27
CA LEU A 170 5.18 -17.85 -6.99
C LEU A 170 3.84 -18.54 -7.28
N GLU A 171 3.86 -19.82 -7.63
CA GLU A 171 2.65 -20.62 -7.85
C GLU A 171 1.83 -20.86 -6.58
N ARG A 172 2.44 -20.73 -5.39
CA ARG A 172 1.77 -20.88 -4.09
C ARG A 172 1.16 -19.59 -3.57
N VAL A 173 1.34 -18.45 -4.25
CA VAL A 173 0.75 -17.18 -3.82
C VAL A 173 -0.78 -17.32 -3.82
N PRO A 174 -1.47 -17.13 -2.67
CA PRO A 174 -2.92 -17.24 -2.61
C PRO A 174 -3.58 -16.20 -3.52
N VAL A 175 -4.52 -16.65 -4.37
CA VAL A 175 -5.18 -15.82 -5.39
C VAL A 175 -5.88 -14.62 -4.79
N GLU A 176 -6.47 -14.79 -3.59
CA GLU A 176 -7.22 -13.76 -2.88
C GLU A 176 -6.34 -12.58 -2.44
N LEU A 177 -5.01 -12.78 -2.36
CA LEU A 177 -4.07 -11.77 -1.92
C LEU A 177 -3.60 -10.84 -3.04
N TYR A 178 -3.67 -11.26 -4.31
CA TYR A 178 -3.19 -10.46 -5.44
C TYR A 178 -4.25 -10.13 -6.49
N GLN A 179 -5.37 -10.87 -6.55
CA GLN A 179 -6.51 -10.52 -7.39
C GLN A 179 -7.60 -9.79 -6.59
N ALA A 180 -8.27 -8.82 -7.21
CA ALA A 180 -9.49 -8.25 -6.63
C ALA A 180 -10.64 -9.21 -6.93
N SER A 181 -11.33 -9.69 -5.89
CA SER A 181 -12.63 -10.33 -6.02
C SER A 181 -13.70 -9.34 -6.49
#